data_AF-U9VRF2-F1
#
_entry.id   AF-U9VRF2-F1
#
_cell.length_a   1.000
_cell.length_b   1.000
_cell.length_c   1.000
_cell.angle_alpha   90.00
_cell.angle_beta   90.00
_cell.angle_gamma   90.00
#
_symmetry.space_group_name_H-M   'P 1'
#
loop_
_entity.id
_entity.type
_entity.pdbx_description
1 polymer ?
#
loop_
_entity_poly.entity_id
_entity_poly.type
_entity_poly.pdbx_seq_one_letter_code
_entity_poly.pdbx_strand_id
1 'polypeptide(L)'
;MMIFKERWHLLIFIPSILLILAIGLAKVLFQVPIYKLIGDVFSIADIHPLSGLLSNIGVLLWCAAATICFFVAGVLRQTKNYRVIPFLLASACLSMYLLIDDFFLLHEELVPTYIGILQNTVLMLIMIAVVVYLFWFRRIILRTQYGFMLIAIGFLGISVGVDTVLKPWLLFLGEWKSLLEDGAKLIGITSWLSYYTDVAYQFLLDKSRII
;
A
#
# COMPACT_ATOMS: atom_id res chain seq x y z
N MET A 1 -10.72 34.94 -2.99
CA MET A 1 -9.66 33.92 -2.80
C MET A 1 -9.36 33.56 -1.33
N MET A 2 -9.99 34.21 -0.33
CA MET A 2 -9.85 33.85 1.11
C MET A 2 -10.83 32.76 1.59
N ILE A 3 -12.00 32.61 0.98
CA ILE A 3 -13.04 31.66 1.43
C ILE A 3 -12.60 30.19 1.26
N PHE A 4 -11.69 29.88 0.33
CA PHE A 4 -11.19 28.52 0.12
C PHE A 4 -10.20 28.05 1.20
N LYS A 5 -9.55 28.97 1.93
CA LYS A 5 -8.49 28.63 2.89
C LYS A 5 -9.05 28.17 4.24
N GLU A 6 -10.28 28.55 4.60
CA GLU A 6 -10.86 28.22 5.92
C GLU A 6 -11.73 26.94 5.94
N ARG A 7 -12.08 26.40 4.77
CA ARG A 7 -13.01 25.24 4.68
C ARG A 7 -12.41 24.01 4.01
N TRP A 8 -11.10 23.93 3.81
CA TRP A 8 -10.45 22.77 3.19
C TRP A 8 -10.70 21.47 3.96
N HIS A 9 -10.89 21.56 5.29
CA HIS A 9 -11.29 20.44 6.14
C HIS A 9 -12.61 19.79 5.66
N LEU A 10 -13.51 20.55 5.02
CA LEU A 10 -14.75 20.02 4.46
C LEU A 10 -14.52 19.14 3.23
N LEU A 11 -13.41 19.33 2.52
CA LEU A 11 -13.06 18.50 1.36
C LEU A 11 -12.74 17.05 1.77
N ILE A 12 -12.36 16.82 3.03
CA ILE A 12 -12.07 15.48 3.58
C ILE A 12 -13.33 14.61 3.61
N PHE A 13 -14.52 15.21 3.71
CA PHE A 13 -15.78 14.46 3.69
C PHE A 13 -16.20 14.04 2.27
N ILE A 14 -15.63 14.63 1.21
CA ILE A 14 -16.01 14.31 -0.16
C ILE A 14 -15.79 12.82 -0.47
N PRO A 15 -14.61 12.21 -0.22
CA PRO A 15 -14.43 10.77 -0.41
C PRO A 15 -15.44 9.91 0.36
N SER A 16 -15.73 10.26 1.61
CA SER A 16 -16.70 9.52 2.44
C SER A 16 -18.12 9.60 1.88
N ILE A 17 -18.55 10.80 1.46
CA ILE A 17 -19.87 11.00 0.85
C ILE A 17 -19.95 10.24 -0.48
N LEU A 18 -18.92 10.33 -1.33
CA LEU A 18 -18.85 9.59 -2.58
C LEU A 18 -18.91 8.07 -2.37
N LEU A 19 -18.24 7.55 -1.33
CA LEU A 19 -18.30 6.13 -0.97
C LEU A 19 -19.70 5.71 -0.55
N ILE A 20 -20.37 6.48 0.31
CA ILE A 20 -21.75 6.22 0.74
C ILE A 20 -22.71 6.23 -0.46
N LEU A 21 -22.56 7.21 -1.36
CA LEU A 21 -23.35 7.28 -2.60
C LEU A 21 -23.08 6.09 -3.51
N ALA A 22 -21.82 5.66 -3.65
CA ALA A 22 -21.46 4.50 -4.44
C ALA A 22 -22.07 3.21 -3.88
N ILE A 23 -22.11 3.04 -2.55
CA ILE A 23 -22.78 1.89 -1.90
C ILE A 23 -24.29 1.91 -2.17
N GLY A 24 -24.93 3.08 -2.06
CA GLY A 24 -26.35 3.25 -2.39
C GLY A 24 -26.65 2.92 -3.85
N LEU A 25 -25.82 3.40 -4.77
CA LEU A 25 -25.92 3.07 -6.20
C LEU A 25 -25.70 1.59 -6.46
N ALA A 26 -24.74 0.95 -5.79
CA ALA A 26 -24.49 -0.48 -5.93
C ALA A 26 -25.70 -1.33 -5.52
N LYS A 27 -26.43 -0.92 -4.47
CA LYS A 27 -27.69 -1.57 -4.10
C LYS A 27 -28.75 -1.47 -5.21
N VAL A 28 -28.89 -0.31 -5.84
CA VAL A 28 -29.89 -0.08 -6.88
C VAL A 28 -29.53 -0.83 -8.17
N LEU A 29 -28.26 -0.77 -8.58
CA LEU A 29 -27.79 -1.30 -9.86
C LEU A 29 -27.53 -2.81 -9.82
N PHE A 30 -26.96 -3.32 -8.73
CA PHE A 30 -26.49 -4.72 -8.64
C PHE A 30 -27.29 -5.55 -7.62
N GLN A 31 -28.31 -4.96 -6.99
CA GLN A 31 -29.16 -5.59 -5.97
C GLN A 31 -28.43 -6.15 -4.73
N VAL A 32 -27.14 -5.86 -4.57
CA VAL A 32 -26.30 -6.34 -3.46
C VAL A 32 -26.88 -5.90 -2.12
N PRO A 33 -27.06 -6.80 -1.13
CA PRO A 33 -27.54 -6.42 0.20
C PRO A 33 -26.62 -5.36 0.83
N ILE A 34 -27.20 -4.23 1.29
CA ILE A 34 -26.44 -3.11 1.87
C ILE A 34 -25.57 -3.60 3.05
N TYR A 35 -26.09 -4.52 3.86
CA TYR A 35 -25.36 -5.09 4.99
C TYR A 35 -24.05 -5.78 4.55
N LYS A 36 -23.98 -6.38 3.35
CA LYS A 36 -22.73 -6.97 2.83
C LYS A 36 -21.68 -5.92 2.43
N LEU A 37 -22.08 -4.68 2.19
CA LEU A 37 -21.19 -3.59 1.78
C LEU A 37 -20.76 -2.69 2.95
N ILE A 38 -21.56 -2.64 4.02
CA ILE A 38 -21.31 -1.77 5.19
C ILE A 38 -20.90 -2.57 6.42
N GLY A 39 -21.37 -3.81 6.56
CA GLY A 39 -21.04 -4.68 7.67
C GLY A 39 -19.55 -5.01 7.70
N ASP A 40 -19.02 -5.19 8.89
CA ASP A 40 -17.66 -5.66 9.09
C ASP A 40 -17.52 -7.12 8.59
N VAL A 41 -16.38 -7.44 7.97
CA VAL A 41 -16.13 -8.74 7.34
C VAL A 41 -16.20 -9.88 8.35
N PHE A 42 -15.71 -9.69 9.59
CA PHE A 42 -15.74 -10.73 10.62
C PHE A 42 -17.18 -11.05 11.04
N SER A 43 -18.04 -10.02 11.10
CA SER A 43 -19.46 -10.19 11.42
C SER A 43 -20.27 -10.78 10.27
N ILE A 44 -19.92 -10.47 9.01
CA ILE A 44 -20.57 -11.04 7.83
C ILE A 44 -20.20 -12.52 7.67
N ALA A 45 -18.94 -12.86 7.89
CA ALA A 45 -18.42 -14.21 7.70
C ALA A 45 -18.57 -15.11 8.93
N ASP A 46 -19.01 -14.57 10.07
CA ASP A 46 -19.13 -15.27 11.36
C ASP A 46 -17.81 -15.95 11.79
N ILE A 47 -16.71 -15.18 11.70
CA ILE A 47 -15.36 -15.65 12.02
C ILE A 47 -14.73 -14.85 13.16
N HIS A 48 -13.69 -15.42 13.77
CA HIS A 48 -12.98 -14.79 14.87
C HIS A 48 -12.38 -13.42 14.45
N PRO A 49 -12.48 -12.35 15.27
CA PRO A 49 -11.97 -11.01 14.91
C PRO A 49 -10.45 -10.90 14.69
N LEU A 50 -9.69 -11.90 15.16
CA LEU A 50 -8.24 -11.99 14.90
C LEU A 50 -7.89 -12.72 13.59
N SER A 51 -8.90 -13.15 12.83
CA SER A 51 -8.68 -13.73 11.50
C SER A 51 -7.95 -12.73 10.62
N GLY A 52 -6.86 -13.15 9.99
CA GLY A 52 -6.05 -12.26 9.15
C GLY A 52 -5.27 -11.17 9.91
N LEU A 53 -5.03 -11.32 11.22
CA LEU A 53 -4.32 -10.35 12.05
C LEU A 53 -3.03 -9.80 11.40
N LEU A 54 -2.17 -10.68 10.88
CA LEU A 54 -0.89 -10.28 10.29
C LEU A 54 -1.07 -9.44 9.02
N SER A 55 -2.01 -9.85 8.15
CA SER A 55 -2.37 -9.10 6.94
C SER A 55 -2.94 -7.73 7.28
N ASN A 56 -3.86 -7.65 8.25
CA ASN A 56 -4.45 -6.40 8.71
C ASN A 56 -3.38 -5.42 9.26
N ILE A 57 -2.39 -5.93 10.02
CA ILE A 57 -1.26 -5.11 10.46
C ILE A 57 -0.46 -4.59 9.25
N GLY A 58 -0.19 -5.46 8.27
CA GLY A 58 0.46 -5.07 7.01
C GLY A 58 -0.26 -3.93 6.29
N VAL A 59 -1.58 -4.01 6.15
CA VAL A 59 -2.42 -2.95 5.56
C VAL A 59 -2.25 -1.63 6.31
N LEU A 60 -2.27 -1.65 7.65
CA LEU A 60 -2.08 -0.44 8.46
C LEU A 60 -0.70 0.19 8.24
N LEU A 61 0.34 -0.63 8.11
CA LEU A 61 1.70 -0.16 7.83
C LEU A 61 1.82 0.44 6.42
N TRP A 62 1.18 -0.17 5.40
CA TRP A 62 1.08 0.43 4.07
C TRP A 62 0.37 1.79 4.12
N CYS A 63 -0.71 1.89 4.90
CA CYS A 63 -1.48 3.11 5.06
C CYS A 63 -0.63 4.23 5.66
N ALA A 64 0.14 3.89 6.71
CA ALA A 64 1.08 4.81 7.33
C ALA A 64 2.14 5.30 6.32
N ALA A 65 2.73 4.40 5.53
CA ALA A 65 3.75 4.76 4.55
C ALA A 65 3.18 5.72 3.47
N ALA A 66 2.00 5.41 2.93
CA ALA A 66 1.31 6.26 1.96
C ALA A 66 0.99 7.64 2.55
N THR A 67 0.47 7.67 3.78
CA THR A 67 0.08 8.90 4.48
C THR A 67 1.27 9.81 4.75
N ILE A 68 2.38 9.26 5.26
CA ILE A 68 3.62 10.01 5.51
C ILE A 68 4.11 10.64 4.21
N CYS A 69 4.16 9.88 3.12
CA CYS A 69 4.64 10.38 1.83
C CYS A 69 3.74 11.50 1.27
N PHE A 70 2.41 11.32 1.29
CA PHE A 70 1.47 12.37 0.87
C PHE A 70 1.60 13.64 1.73
N PHE A 71 1.69 13.47 3.05
CA PHE A 71 1.80 14.58 3.98
C PHE A 71 3.08 15.39 3.74
N VAL A 72 4.23 14.73 3.67
CA VAL A 72 5.52 15.38 3.45
C VAL A 72 5.58 16.07 2.09
N ALA A 73 5.02 15.44 1.04
CA ALA A 73 4.91 16.07 -0.28
C ALA A 73 4.10 17.38 -0.21
N GLY A 74 3.01 17.39 0.55
CA GLY A 74 2.18 18.58 0.79
C GLY A 74 2.92 19.69 1.53
N VAL A 75 3.69 19.34 2.57
CA VAL A 75 4.50 20.30 3.34
C VAL A 75 5.61 20.91 2.48
N LEU A 76 6.35 20.08 1.74
CA LEU A 76 7.48 20.53 0.90
C LEU A 76 7.04 21.37 -0.30
N ARG A 77 5.78 21.27 -0.73
CA ARG A 77 5.22 22.16 -1.76
C ARG A 77 5.30 23.63 -1.34
N GLN A 78 5.24 23.94 -0.05
CA GLN A 78 5.35 25.31 0.47
C GLN A 78 6.80 25.81 0.54
N THR A 79 7.78 24.91 0.58
CA THR A 79 9.21 25.26 0.74
C THR A 79 9.96 25.39 -0.60
N LYS A 80 9.26 25.26 -1.74
CA LYS A 80 9.80 25.32 -3.12
C LYS A 80 10.85 24.25 -3.47
N ASN A 81 10.98 23.17 -2.67
CA ASN A 81 11.84 22.03 -3.01
C ASN A 81 11.12 21.04 -3.94
N TYR A 82 10.92 21.44 -5.20
CA TYR A 82 10.10 20.69 -6.15
C TYR A 82 10.71 19.39 -6.66
N ARG A 83 12.02 19.18 -6.48
CA ARG A 83 12.73 18.01 -7.05
C ARG A 83 12.35 16.68 -6.38
N VAL A 84 11.98 16.72 -5.09
CA VAL A 84 11.64 15.52 -4.30
C VAL A 84 10.14 15.23 -4.24
N ILE A 85 9.29 16.19 -4.62
CA ILE A 85 7.83 16.04 -4.59
C ILE A 85 7.35 14.91 -5.51
N PRO A 86 7.81 14.78 -6.77
CA PRO A 86 7.38 13.69 -7.64
C PRO A 86 7.74 12.32 -7.08
N PHE A 87 8.88 12.21 -6.40
CA PHE A 87 9.29 10.99 -5.72
C PHE A 87 8.30 10.65 -4.60
N LEU A 88 8.08 11.56 -3.66
CA LEU A 88 7.15 11.33 -2.53
C LEU A 88 5.73 11.01 -2.99
N LEU A 89 5.22 11.70 -4.02
CA LEU A 89 3.89 11.40 -4.56
C LEU A 89 3.84 10.03 -5.23
N ALA A 90 4.87 9.65 -5.99
CA ALA A 90 4.96 8.31 -6.57
C ALA A 90 5.09 7.22 -5.49
N SER A 91 5.86 7.46 -4.43
CA SER A 91 5.97 6.58 -3.26
C SER A 91 4.62 6.40 -2.57
N ALA A 92 3.87 7.50 -2.40
CA ALA A 92 2.56 7.49 -1.78
C ALA A 92 1.54 6.73 -2.63
N CYS A 93 1.49 6.99 -3.94
CA CYS A 93 0.61 6.28 -4.87
C CYS A 93 0.94 4.79 -4.96
N LEU A 94 2.23 4.43 -5.00
CA LEU A 94 2.66 3.04 -5.02
C LEU A 94 2.29 2.32 -3.72
N SER A 95 2.55 2.93 -2.57
CA SER A 95 2.18 2.36 -1.26
C SER A 95 0.66 2.24 -1.11
N MET A 96 -0.10 3.22 -1.62
CA MET A 96 -1.56 3.17 -1.64
C MET A 96 -2.08 2.06 -2.56
N TYR A 97 -1.45 1.85 -3.72
CA TYR A 97 -1.81 0.77 -4.61
C TYR A 97 -1.56 -0.59 -3.94
N LEU A 98 -0.40 -0.80 -3.31
CA LEU A 98 -0.08 -2.02 -2.57
C LEU A 98 -1.01 -2.21 -1.37
N LEU A 99 -1.41 -1.14 -0.68
CA LEU A 99 -2.45 -1.17 0.34
C LEU A 99 -3.78 -1.70 -0.22
N ILE A 100 -4.25 -1.15 -1.34
CA ILE A 100 -5.53 -1.54 -1.93
C ILE A 100 -5.46 -2.99 -2.42
N ASP A 101 -4.33 -3.37 -3.00
CA ASP A 101 -4.06 -4.74 -3.44
C ASP A 101 -4.16 -5.74 -2.27
N ASP A 102 -3.47 -5.49 -1.16
CA ASP A 102 -3.52 -6.35 0.03
C ASP A 102 -4.90 -6.32 0.72
N PHE A 103 -5.52 -5.14 0.83
CA PHE A 103 -6.78 -4.99 1.56
C PHE A 103 -7.98 -5.62 0.86
N PHE A 104 -8.02 -5.55 -0.47
CA PHE A 104 -9.11 -6.12 -1.27
C PHE A 104 -8.72 -7.43 -1.96
N LEU A 105 -7.52 -7.97 -1.67
CA LEU A 105 -6.99 -9.17 -2.29
C LEU A 105 -7.04 -9.06 -3.82
N LEU A 106 -6.58 -7.93 -4.38
CA LEU A 106 -6.74 -7.67 -5.82
C LEU A 106 -6.02 -8.73 -6.65
N HIS A 107 -4.74 -8.97 -6.40
CA HIS A 107 -3.98 -9.93 -7.18
C HIS A 107 -4.33 -11.39 -6.92
N GLU A 108 -4.82 -11.73 -5.72
CA GLU A 108 -5.13 -13.12 -5.32
C GLU A 108 -6.54 -13.54 -5.73
N GLU A 109 -7.54 -12.71 -5.45
CA GLU A 109 -8.94 -13.10 -5.51
C GLU A 109 -9.76 -12.17 -6.42
N LEU A 110 -9.73 -10.85 -6.19
CA LEU A 110 -10.68 -9.95 -6.85
C LEU A 110 -10.46 -9.88 -8.37
N VAL A 111 -9.21 -9.69 -8.80
CA VAL A 111 -8.90 -9.60 -10.23
C VAL A 111 -8.99 -10.98 -10.92
N PRO A 112 -8.43 -12.07 -10.37
CA PRO A 112 -8.58 -13.40 -10.95
C PRO A 112 -10.03 -13.88 -11.04
N THR A 113 -10.82 -13.72 -9.98
CA THR A 113 -12.18 -14.27 -9.90
C THR A 113 -13.18 -13.43 -10.70
N TYR A 114 -13.07 -12.09 -10.68
CA TYR A 114 -14.10 -11.22 -11.29
C TYR A 114 -13.70 -10.59 -12.63
N ILE A 115 -12.39 -10.43 -12.90
CA ILE A 115 -11.90 -9.86 -14.17
C ILE A 115 -11.34 -10.97 -15.09
N GLY A 116 -10.94 -12.11 -14.52
CA GLY A 116 -10.41 -13.25 -15.29
C GLY A 116 -8.94 -13.10 -15.69
N ILE A 117 -8.20 -12.18 -15.06
CA ILE A 117 -6.74 -12.05 -15.28
C ILE A 117 -6.02 -12.92 -14.26
N LEU A 118 -5.13 -13.79 -14.74
CA LEU A 118 -4.36 -14.71 -13.90
C LEU A 118 -3.58 -13.98 -12.80
N GLN A 119 -3.57 -14.52 -11.58
CA GLN A 119 -2.82 -14.01 -10.42
C GLN A 119 -1.37 -13.68 -10.79
N ASN A 120 -0.69 -14.60 -11.48
CA ASN A 120 0.71 -14.41 -11.91
C ASN A 120 0.89 -13.19 -12.82
N THR A 121 -0.11 -12.86 -13.64
CA THR A 121 -0.07 -11.67 -14.50
C THR A 121 -0.24 -10.41 -13.67
N VAL A 122 -1.16 -10.40 -12.70
CA VAL A 122 -1.33 -9.25 -11.80
C VAL A 122 -0.04 -9.02 -11.01
N LEU A 123 0.49 -10.05 -10.34
CA LEU A 123 1.77 -9.99 -9.63
C LEU A 123 2.92 -9.50 -10.50
N MET A 124 3.00 -9.96 -11.76
CA MET A 124 4.02 -9.48 -12.71
C MET A 124 3.89 -7.99 -12.99
N LEU A 125 2.67 -7.47 -13.16
CA LEU A 125 2.43 -6.03 -13.33
C LEU A 125 2.84 -5.23 -12.09
N ILE A 126 2.56 -5.75 -10.89
CA ILE A 126 3.01 -5.14 -9.62
C ILE A 126 4.54 -5.10 -9.57
N MET A 127 5.22 -6.21 -9.87
CA MET A 127 6.67 -6.27 -9.91
C MET A 127 7.25 -5.28 -10.93
N ILE A 128 6.68 -5.19 -12.14
CA ILE A 128 7.10 -4.23 -13.16
C ILE A 128 6.94 -2.79 -12.65
N ALA A 129 5.79 -2.47 -12.02
CA ALA A 129 5.55 -1.14 -11.47
C ALA A 129 6.59 -0.78 -10.40
N VAL A 130 6.91 -1.70 -9.49
CA VAL A 130 7.96 -1.52 -8.47
C VAL A 130 9.34 -1.33 -9.12
N VAL A 131 9.71 -2.15 -10.10
CA VAL A 131 11.01 -2.03 -10.80
C VAL A 131 11.12 -0.70 -11.55
N VAL A 132 10.08 -0.29 -12.26
CA VAL A 132 10.02 1.00 -12.96
C VAL A 132 10.16 2.15 -11.97
N TYR A 133 9.45 2.10 -10.85
CA TYR A 133 9.56 3.09 -9.78
C TYR A 133 10.99 3.20 -9.23
N LEU A 134 11.61 2.07 -8.89
CA LEU A 134 12.98 2.02 -8.38
C LEU A 134 13.98 2.55 -9.40
N PHE A 135 13.83 2.20 -10.68
CA PHE A 135 14.69 2.67 -11.75
C PHE A 135 14.57 4.19 -11.95
N TRP A 136 13.34 4.71 -11.99
CA TRP A 136 13.08 6.12 -12.23
C TRP A 136 13.64 7.00 -11.10
N PHE A 137 13.49 6.56 -9.85
CA PHE A 137 13.91 7.31 -8.68
C PHE A 137 15.25 6.87 -8.07
N ARG A 138 16.01 6.01 -8.76
CA ARG A 138 17.29 5.46 -8.28
C ARG A 138 18.27 6.53 -7.76
N ARG A 139 18.33 7.69 -8.41
CA ARG A 139 19.25 8.78 -8.01
C ARG A 139 18.90 9.37 -6.65
N ILE A 140 17.60 9.41 -6.30
CA ILE A 140 17.13 9.90 -5.01
C ILE A 140 17.33 8.79 -3.97
N ILE A 141 16.91 7.57 -4.29
CA ILE A 141 17.03 6.41 -3.39
C ILE A 141 18.49 6.20 -2.96
N LEU A 142 19.44 6.20 -3.89
CA LEU A 142 20.86 6.02 -3.60
C LEU A 142 21.50 7.16 -2.81
N ARG A 143 20.88 8.34 -2.75
CA ARG A 143 21.33 9.47 -1.91
C ARG A 143 20.72 9.45 -0.50
N THR A 144 19.70 8.63 -0.28
CA THR A 144 19.06 8.41 1.04
C THR A 144 19.63 7.16 1.71
N GLN A 145 19.22 6.88 2.94
CA GLN A 145 19.60 5.64 3.63
C GLN A 145 18.82 4.45 3.03
N TYR A 146 19.29 3.92 1.89
CA TYR A 146 18.61 2.88 1.11
C TYR A 146 18.66 1.48 1.74
N GLY A 147 19.32 1.30 2.89
CA GLY A 147 19.43 0.00 3.58
C GLY A 147 18.06 -0.61 3.88
N PHE A 148 17.14 0.18 4.44
CA PHE A 148 15.77 -0.28 4.71
C PHE A 148 14.99 -0.59 3.43
N MET A 149 15.22 0.14 2.34
CA MET A 149 14.60 -0.16 1.04
C MET A 149 15.08 -1.51 0.49
N LEU A 150 16.37 -1.85 0.63
CA LEU A 150 16.88 -3.16 0.20
C LEU A 150 16.29 -4.30 1.01
N ILE A 151 16.18 -4.12 2.34
CA ILE A 151 15.53 -5.10 3.21
C ILE A 151 14.07 -5.25 2.80
N ALA A 152 13.36 -4.15 2.56
CA ALA A 152 11.97 -4.17 2.12
C ALA A 152 11.77 -4.99 0.84
N ILE A 153 12.52 -4.67 -0.23
CA ILE A 153 12.43 -5.37 -1.51
C ILE A 153 12.85 -6.84 -1.37
N GLY A 154 13.90 -7.12 -0.60
CA GLY A 154 14.37 -8.49 -0.37
C GLY A 154 13.31 -9.36 0.30
N PHE A 155 12.71 -8.87 1.38
CA PHE A 155 11.69 -9.62 2.12
C PHE A 155 10.34 -9.72 1.38
N LEU A 156 9.91 -8.67 0.68
CA LEU A 156 8.74 -8.74 -0.20
C LEU A 156 8.98 -9.71 -1.37
N GLY A 157 10.19 -9.73 -1.93
CA GLY A 157 10.57 -10.68 -2.97
C GLY A 157 10.59 -12.13 -2.47
N ILE A 158 11.05 -12.37 -1.24
CA ILE A 158 10.97 -13.68 -0.59
C ILE A 158 9.52 -14.12 -0.44
N SER A 159 8.63 -13.25 0.05
CA SER A 159 7.20 -13.55 0.20
C SER A 159 6.58 -13.97 -1.13
N VAL A 160 6.73 -13.17 -2.19
CA VAL A 160 6.22 -13.51 -3.53
C VAL A 160 6.86 -14.80 -4.09
N GLY A 161 8.15 -15.01 -3.85
CA GLY A 161 8.86 -16.21 -4.27
C GLY A 161 8.37 -17.48 -3.58
N VAL A 162 7.99 -17.38 -2.30
CA VAL A 162 7.39 -18.48 -1.53
C VAL A 162 6.02 -18.87 -2.08
N ASP A 163 5.20 -17.89 -2.46
CA ASP A 163 3.86 -18.19 -2.98
C ASP A 163 3.86 -18.68 -4.43
N THR A 164 4.76 -18.16 -5.27
CA THR A 164 4.72 -18.47 -6.71
C THR A 164 5.69 -19.59 -7.12
N VAL A 165 6.97 -19.46 -6.78
CA VAL A 165 8.05 -20.32 -7.32
C VAL A 165 8.31 -21.52 -6.42
N LEU A 166 8.41 -21.27 -5.12
CA LEU A 166 8.79 -22.29 -4.14
C LEU A 166 7.60 -23.10 -3.62
N LYS A 167 6.37 -22.72 -3.98
CA LYS A 167 5.15 -23.38 -3.52
C LYS A 167 5.17 -24.91 -3.70
N PRO A 168 5.55 -25.50 -4.85
CA PRO A 168 5.63 -26.95 -4.99
C PRO A 168 6.67 -27.62 -4.09
N TRP A 169 7.78 -26.91 -3.81
CA TRP A 169 8.92 -27.41 -3.05
C TRP A 169 8.72 -27.29 -1.53
N LEU A 170 7.89 -26.35 -1.08
CA LEU A 170 7.63 -26.04 0.32
C LEU A 170 6.33 -26.65 0.85
N LEU A 171 5.62 -27.47 0.06
CA LEU A 171 4.39 -28.14 0.49
C LEU A 171 4.57 -28.96 1.78
N PHE A 172 5.76 -29.53 2.01
CA PHE A 172 6.06 -30.33 3.20
C PHE A 172 6.04 -29.51 4.51
N LEU A 173 6.11 -28.17 4.43
CA LEU A 173 6.10 -27.29 5.61
C LEU A 173 4.68 -27.03 6.15
N GLY A 174 3.62 -27.36 5.40
CA GLY A 174 2.24 -27.11 5.82
C GLY A 174 2.03 -25.63 6.20
N GLU A 175 1.51 -25.39 7.40
CA GLU A 175 1.22 -24.03 7.93
C GLU A 175 2.48 -23.17 8.12
N TRP A 176 3.66 -23.77 8.28
CA TRP A 176 4.91 -23.02 8.40
C TRP A 176 5.27 -22.29 7.10
N LYS A 177 4.75 -22.74 5.94
CA LYS A 177 4.87 -22.01 4.67
C LYS A 177 4.20 -20.64 4.79
N SER A 178 2.97 -20.59 5.31
CA SER A 178 2.22 -19.33 5.48
C SER A 178 2.92 -18.39 6.45
N LEU A 179 3.49 -18.90 7.55
CA LEU A 179 4.27 -18.06 8.46
C LEU A 179 5.52 -17.47 7.80
N LEU A 180 6.22 -18.24 6.97
CA LEU A 180 7.38 -17.74 6.23
C LEU A 180 6.98 -16.69 5.19
N GLU A 181 5.90 -16.96 4.45
CA GLU A 181 5.37 -16.08 3.41
C GLU A 181 4.88 -14.75 3.98
N ASP A 182 3.94 -14.80 4.92
CA ASP A 182 3.30 -13.61 5.51
C ASP A 182 4.24 -12.91 6.50
N GLY A 183 5.08 -13.67 7.21
CA GLY A 183 6.12 -13.12 8.08
C GLY A 183 7.16 -12.34 7.30
N ALA A 184 7.63 -12.89 6.16
CA ALA A 184 8.52 -12.17 5.27
C ALA A 184 7.84 -10.91 4.70
N LYS A 185 6.57 -11.03 4.28
CA LYS A 185 5.78 -9.88 3.81
C LYS A 185 5.77 -8.77 4.85
N LEU A 186 5.45 -9.08 6.11
CA LEU A 186 5.37 -8.09 7.18
C LEU A 186 6.70 -7.39 7.46
N ILE A 187 7.82 -8.12 7.49
CA ILE A 187 9.16 -7.53 7.65
C ILE A 187 9.47 -6.60 6.47
N GLY A 188 9.09 -7.01 5.26
CA GLY A 188 9.20 -6.21 4.06
C GLY A 188 8.44 -4.88 4.16
N ILE A 189 7.16 -4.93 4.53
CA ILE A 189 6.30 -3.75 4.70
C ILE A 189 6.81 -2.84 5.83
N THR A 190 7.24 -3.42 6.94
CA THR A 190 7.80 -2.66 8.07
C THR A 190 9.05 -1.90 7.63
N SER A 191 9.93 -2.55 6.89
CA SER A 191 11.15 -1.92 6.35
C SER A 191 10.82 -0.85 5.31
N TRP A 192 9.77 -1.05 4.50
CA TRP A 192 9.27 -0.06 3.56
C TRP A 192 8.82 1.21 4.30
N LEU A 193 8.01 1.06 5.36
CA LEU A 193 7.59 2.17 6.21
C LEU A 193 8.79 2.88 6.87
N SER A 194 9.73 2.14 7.44
CA SER A 194 10.93 2.70 8.05
C SER A 194 11.72 3.56 7.07
N TYR A 195 11.91 3.06 5.83
CA TYR A 195 12.57 3.83 4.78
C TYR A 195 11.89 5.17 4.51
N TYR A 196 10.57 5.19 4.31
CA TYR A 196 9.88 6.45 4.02
C TYR A 196 9.78 7.39 5.22
N THR A 197 9.77 6.84 6.44
CA THR A 197 9.86 7.63 7.67
C THR A 197 11.21 8.34 7.76
N ASP A 198 12.31 7.64 7.47
CA ASP A 198 13.65 8.22 7.44
C ASP A 198 13.79 9.28 6.34
N VAL A 199 13.26 8.99 5.15
CA VAL A 199 13.28 9.96 4.04
C VAL A 199 12.45 11.21 4.39
N ALA A 200 11.28 11.03 5.00
CA ALA A 200 10.47 12.13 5.49
C ALA A 200 11.24 13.00 6.50
N TYR A 201 11.89 12.37 7.47
CA TYR A 201 12.72 13.06 8.46
C TYR A 201 13.86 13.85 7.81
N GLN A 202 14.61 13.22 6.90
CA GLN A 202 15.72 13.86 6.17
C GLN A 202 15.24 15.08 5.38
N PHE A 203 14.13 14.96 4.65
CA PHE A 203 13.65 16.05 3.80
C PHE A 203 12.99 17.19 4.57
N LEU A 204 12.41 16.92 5.76
CA LEU A 204 11.79 17.95 6.59
C LEU A 204 12.81 18.71 7.45
N LEU A 205 13.79 18.01 8.04
CA LEU A 205 14.67 18.57 9.05
C LEU A 205 16.08 18.90 8.54
N ASP A 206 16.62 18.13 7.59
CA ASP A 206 17.96 18.37 7.07
C ASP A 206 17.91 19.13 5.73
N LYS A 207 17.67 20.45 5.82
CA LYS A 207 17.74 21.35 4.65
C LYS A 207 19.13 21.43 4.02
N SER A 208 20.17 20.88 4.64
CA SER A 208 21.57 21.18 4.30
C SER A 208 22.24 20.21 3.32
N ARG A 209 21.67 19.03 3.05
CA ARG A 209 22.34 17.96 2.27
C ARG A 209 21.78 17.66 0.88
N ILE A 210 20.80 18.42 0.38
CA ILE A 210 20.02 18.04 -0.84
C ILE A 210 20.20 19.05 -1.98
N ILE A 211 21.35 19.74 -2.04
CA ILE A 211 21.78 20.47 -3.24
C ILE A 211 23.01 19.76 -3.79
#